data_AF-A0AAW2WXA9-F1
#
_entry.id   AF-A0AAW2WXA9-F1
#
_cell.length_a   1.000
_cell.length_b   1.000
_cell.length_c   1.000
_cell.angle_alpha   90.00
_cell.angle_beta   90.00
_cell.angle_gamma   90.00
#
_symmetry.space_group_name_H-M   'P 1'
#
loop_
_entity.id
_entity.type
_entity.pdbx_description
1 polymer ?
#
loop_
_entity_poly.entity_id
_entity_poly.type
_entity_poly.pdbx_seq_one_letter_code
_entity_poly.pdbx_strand_id
1 'polypeptide(L)'
;MVANVDGSSTTQGNGADIVITSPQGEDLEFAVKFGFKAPNNEAEYETLVAGIKMAHETGAKHLLAYSDSQLVVKQVEGTYEAKEKSMVQYLQQIAELRTSFESFQIIPISREENVKADCLSRLASALEDFRTRHITIQYLPNPGTTLTIQAISSTTDWRTPIVEWLEKGSLLIINGKPLDLSPEPFDSSY
;
A
#
# COMPACT_ATOMS: atom_id res chain seq x y z
N MET A 1 17.30 -1.49 -2.47
CA MET A 1 16.19 -1.00 -1.62
C MET A 1 16.04 -1.92 -0.43
N VAL A 2 15.50 -1.39 0.65
CA VAL A 2 15.11 -2.17 1.83
C VAL A 2 13.59 -2.25 1.85
N ALA A 3 13.02 -3.41 2.15
CA ALA A 3 11.58 -3.57 2.36
C ALA A 3 11.34 -4.14 3.77
N ASN A 4 10.56 -3.46 4.59
CA ASN A 4 10.02 -4.00 5.84
C ASN A 4 8.58 -4.43 5.59
N VAL A 5 8.24 -5.66 5.94
CA VAL A 5 6.92 -6.24 5.68
C VAL A 5 6.36 -6.87 6.96
N ASP A 6 5.08 -6.64 7.25
CA ASP A 6 4.34 -7.24 8.36
C ASP A 6 2.91 -7.59 7.91
N GLY A 7 2.52 -8.86 8.06
CA GLY A 7 1.19 -9.34 7.73
C GLY A 7 0.31 -9.49 8.97
N SER A 8 -0.89 -8.91 8.92
CA SER A 8 -1.85 -9.03 10.02
C SER A 8 -3.06 -9.88 9.64
N SER A 9 -3.50 -10.76 10.57
CA SER A 9 -4.81 -11.39 10.53
C SER A 9 -5.57 -11.14 11.83
N THR A 10 -6.69 -10.42 11.73
CA THR A 10 -7.54 -10.06 12.87
C THR A 10 -9.02 -10.35 12.58
N THR A 11 -9.86 -10.23 13.61
CA THR A 11 -11.32 -10.33 13.45
C THR A 11 -11.90 -9.23 12.55
N GLN A 12 -11.21 -8.09 12.42
CA GLN A 12 -11.61 -6.96 11.58
C GLN A 12 -11.14 -7.08 10.12
N GLY A 13 -10.35 -8.12 9.82
CA GLY A 13 -9.82 -8.43 8.50
C GLY A 13 -8.33 -8.69 8.53
N ASN A 14 -7.78 -8.92 7.34
CA ASN A 14 -6.35 -9.15 7.14
C ASN A 14 -5.77 -8.04 6.26
N GLY A 15 -4.48 -7.82 6.40
CA GLY A 15 -3.77 -6.86 5.58
C GLY A 15 -2.26 -7.04 5.63
N ALA A 16 -1.60 -6.18 4.89
CA ALA A 16 -0.17 -6.05 4.81
C ALA A 16 0.23 -4.62 5.12
N ASP A 17 1.29 -4.48 5.89
CA ASP A 17 1.97 -3.22 6.13
C ASP A 17 3.37 -3.30 5.54
N ILE A 18 3.65 -2.44 4.58
CA ILE A 18 4.86 -2.54 3.75
C ILE A 18 5.53 -1.19 3.65
N VAL A 19 6.82 -1.15 3.99
CA VAL A 19 7.65 0.06 3.89
C VAL A 19 8.85 -0.22 3.01
N ILE A 20 8.94 0.47 1.87
CA ILE A 20 10.08 0.39 0.94
C ILE A 20 10.95 1.63 1.13
N THR A 21 12.17 1.43 1.60
CA THR A 21 13.16 2.48 1.79
C THR A 21 14.14 2.52 0.61
N SER A 22 14.26 3.69 -0.03
CA SER A 22 15.23 3.95 -1.09
C SER A 22 16.67 3.96 -0.53
N PRO A 23 17.70 3.77 -1.37
CA PRO A 23 19.10 3.94 -0.94
C PRO A 23 19.41 5.33 -0.36
N GLN A 24 18.60 6.33 -0.69
CA GLN A 24 18.72 7.71 -0.20
C GLN A 24 18.01 7.92 1.15
N GLY A 25 17.30 6.90 1.66
CA GLY A 25 16.58 6.94 2.93
C GLY A 25 15.15 7.45 2.84
N GLU A 26 14.59 7.56 1.64
CA GLU A 26 13.18 7.94 1.44
C GLU A 26 12.28 6.71 1.60
N ASP A 27 11.21 6.84 2.39
CA ASP A 27 10.26 5.75 2.63
C ASP A 27 9.02 5.89 1.73
N LEU A 28 8.62 4.77 1.15
CA LEU A 28 7.32 4.56 0.53
C LEU A 28 6.53 3.57 1.38
N GLU A 29 5.45 4.04 2.00
CA GLU A 29 4.65 3.26 2.96
C GLU A 29 3.30 2.87 2.34
N PHE A 30 2.95 1.59 2.42
CA PHE A 30 1.75 1.00 1.85
C PHE A 30 1.00 0.13 2.87
N ALA A 31 -0.23 0.53 3.19
CA ALA A 31 -1.18 -0.32 3.90
C ALA A 31 -2.11 -0.99 2.89
N VAL A 32 -2.10 -2.32 2.85
CA VAL A 32 -2.91 -3.11 1.91
C VAL A 32 -3.95 -3.90 2.71
N LYS A 33 -5.23 -3.73 2.40
CA LYS A 33 -6.30 -4.55 2.99
C LYS A 33 -6.65 -5.70 2.07
N PHE A 34 -6.59 -6.93 2.58
CA PHE A 34 -6.97 -8.10 1.80
C PHE A 34 -8.50 -8.21 1.71
N GLY A 35 -8.99 -8.40 0.48
CA GLY A 35 -10.42 -8.65 0.23
C GLY A 35 -10.88 -10.05 0.64
N PHE A 36 -9.99 -10.87 1.20
CA PHE A 36 -10.19 -12.28 1.53
C PHE A 36 -9.71 -12.60 2.95
N LYS A 37 -10.16 -13.74 3.46
CA LYS A 37 -9.67 -14.29 4.73
C LYS A 37 -8.38 -15.08 4.51
N ALA A 38 -7.36 -14.81 5.31
CA ALA A 38 -6.07 -15.49 5.34
C ALA A 38 -5.70 -15.69 6.82
N PRO A 39 -5.35 -16.90 7.27
CA PRO A 39 -4.72 -17.12 8.57
C PRO A 39 -3.42 -16.32 8.70
N ASN A 40 -2.94 -16.06 9.93
CA ASN A 40 -1.71 -15.30 10.18
C ASN A 40 -0.55 -15.67 9.23
N ASN A 41 -0.20 -16.96 9.15
CA ASN A 41 0.92 -17.38 8.31
C ASN A 41 0.70 -17.04 6.81
N GLU A 42 -0.52 -17.20 6.29
CA GLU A 42 -0.82 -16.82 4.90
C GLU A 42 -0.79 -15.31 4.72
N ALA A 43 -1.25 -14.53 5.71
CA ALA A 43 -1.19 -13.07 5.66
C ALA A 43 0.27 -12.58 5.59
N GLU A 44 1.18 -13.21 6.33
CA GLU A 44 2.62 -12.90 6.29
C GLU A 44 3.23 -13.22 4.92
N TYR A 45 2.86 -14.36 4.33
CA TYR A 45 3.29 -14.73 2.98
C TYR A 45 2.76 -13.78 1.91
N GLU A 46 1.47 -13.43 1.95
CA GLU A 46 0.85 -12.47 1.05
C GLU A 46 1.53 -11.10 1.13
N THR A 47 1.84 -10.66 2.36
CA THR A 47 2.52 -9.40 2.63
C THR A 47 3.92 -9.40 2.05
N LEU A 48 4.68 -10.48 2.23
CA LEU A 48 6.01 -10.63 1.63
C LEU A 48 5.93 -10.61 0.09
N VAL A 49 5.00 -11.35 -0.50
CA VAL A 49 4.79 -11.36 -1.97
C VAL A 49 4.44 -9.97 -2.49
N ALA A 50 3.53 -9.26 -1.84
CA ALA A 50 3.16 -7.90 -2.19
C ALA A 50 4.34 -6.94 -2.09
N GLY A 51 5.14 -7.04 -1.01
CA GLY A 51 6.31 -6.19 -0.81
C GLY A 51 7.40 -6.41 -1.86
N ILE A 52 7.65 -7.66 -2.24
CA ILE A 52 8.60 -7.99 -3.32
C ILE A 52 8.12 -7.42 -4.66
N LYS A 53 6.84 -7.58 -4.99
CA LYS A 53 6.27 -7.02 -6.24
C LYS A 53 6.37 -5.50 -6.26
N MET A 54 5.98 -4.82 -5.19
CA MET A 54 6.07 -3.37 -5.13
C MET A 54 7.51 -2.87 -5.23
N ALA A 55 8.47 -3.54 -4.58
CA ALA A 55 9.88 -3.18 -4.73
C ALA A 55 10.39 -3.39 -6.16
N HIS A 56 9.87 -4.37 -6.90
CA HIS A 56 10.19 -4.53 -8.31
C HIS A 56 9.63 -3.39 -9.16
N GLU A 57 8.37 -3.02 -8.95
CA GLU A 57 7.68 -1.94 -9.67
C GLU A 57 8.34 -0.56 -9.42
N THR A 58 8.98 -0.36 -8.26
CA THR A 58 9.79 0.85 -8.00
C THR A 58 11.16 0.84 -8.67
N GLY A 59 11.48 -0.20 -9.45
CA GLY A 59 12.71 -0.33 -10.21
C GLY A 59 13.91 -0.86 -9.40
N ALA A 60 13.67 -1.51 -8.26
CA ALA A 60 14.76 -2.07 -7.47
C ALA A 60 15.44 -3.24 -8.18
N LYS A 61 16.78 -3.18 -8.26
CA LYS A 61 17.63 -4.28 -8.74
C LYS A 61 18.13 -5.18 -7.63
N HIS A 62 18.32 -4.61 -6.44
CA HIS A 62 18.77 -5.29 -5.23
C HIS A 62 17.75 -5.06 -4.12
N LEU A 63 17.29 -6.15 -3.51
CA LEU A 63 16.28 -6.12 -2.46
C LEU A 63 16.77 -6.83 -1.20
N LEU A 64 16.72 -6.11 -0.08
CA LEU A 64 16.85 -6.65 1.26
C LEU A 64 15.49 -6.56 1.95
N ALA A 65 14.85 -7.69 2.20
CA ALA A 65 13.57 -7.77 2.88
C ALA A 65 13.76 -8.08 4.38
N TYR A 66 12.99 -7.41 5.22
CA TYR A 66 12.91 -7.66 6.65
C TYR A 66 11.49 -8.09 7.00
N SER A 67 11.37 -9.12 7.82
CA SER A 67 10.10 -9.64 8.34
C SER A 67 10.33 -10.14 9.77
N ASP A 68 9.35 -9.96 10.65
CA ASP A 68 9.36 -10.51 12.00
C ASP A 68 8.82 -11.95 12.08
N SER A 69 8.22 -12.44 10.99
CA SER A 69 7.76 -13.82 10.85
C SER A 69 8.92 -14.80 10.63
N GLN A 70 9.52 -15.28 11.71
CA GLN A 70 10.63 -16.26 11.65
C GLN A 70 10.29 -17.51 10.82
N LEU A 71 9.04 -17.96 10.82
CA LEU A 71 8.61 -19.11 10.04
C LEU A 71 8.77 -18.84 8.54
N VAL A 72 8.23 -17.72 8.06
CA VAL A 72 8.27 -17.32 6.66
C VAL A 72 9.73 -17.17 6.23
N VAL A 73 10.53 -16.43 7.00
CA VAL A 73 11.95 -16.22 6.69
C VAL A 73 12.69 -17.55 6.55
N LYS A 74 12.56 -18.45 7.53
CA LYS A 74 13.27 -19.74 7.52
C LYS A 74 12.83 -20.65 6.37
N GLN A 75 11.55 -20.67 6.04
CA GLN A 75 11.04 -21.46 4.90
C GLN A 75 11.51 -20.88 3.56
N VAL A 76 11.53 -19.56 3.45
CA VAL A 76 11.98 -18.81 2.28
C VAL A 76 13.51 -18.93 2.08
N GLU A 77 14.29 -19.09 3.15
CA GLU A 77 15.71 -19.45 3.12
C GLU A 77 15.95 -20.96 2.90
N GLY A 78 14.91 -21.78 2.93
CA GLY A 78 15.00 -23.24 2.75
C GLY A 78 15.54 -23.99 3.97
N THR A 79 15.68 -23.33 5.13
CA THR A 79 16.11 -24.00 6.37
C THR A 79 14.97 -24.80 6.99
N TYR A 80 13.72 -24.37 6.78
CA TYR A 80 12.51 -25.06 7.22
C TYR A 80 11.70 -25.55 6.01
N GLU A 81 11.05 -26.70 6.15
CA GLU A 81 10.17 -27.25 5.12
C GLU A 81 8.73 -26.72 5.28
N ALA A 82 8.08 -26.40 4.15
CA ALA A 82 6.66 -26.10 4.10
C ALA A 82 5.86 -27.39 3.88
N LYS A 83 4.97 -27.73 4.82
CA LYS A 83 4.14 -28.94 4.73
C LYS A 83 2.80 -28.72 4.04
N GLU A 84 2.26 -27.51 4.19
CA GLU A 84 0.95 -27.18 3.63
C GLU A 84 1.07 -26.77 2.17
N LYS A 85 0.09 -27.19 1.36
CA LYS A 85 0.10 -26.94 -0.09
C LYS A 85 0.10 -25.44 -0.42
N SER A 86 -0.63 -24.62 0.34
CA SER A 86 -0.65 -23.15 0.15
C SER A 86 0.74 -22.55 0.38
N MET A 87 1.44 -22.94 1.44
CA MET A 87 2.79 -22.48 1.76
C MET A 87 3.80 -22.86 0.68
N VAL A 88 3.71 -24.09 0.13
CA VAL A 88 4.56 -24.51 -1.00
C VAL A 88 4.32 -23.62 -2.23
N GLN A 89 3.07 -23.25 -2.50
CA GLN A 89 2.73 -22.35 -3.61
C GLN A 89 3.31 -20.94 -3.40
N TYR A 90 3.25 -20.41 -2.18
CA TYR A 90 3.90 -19.13 -1.86
C TYR A 90 5.40 -19.18 -2.03
N LEU A 91 6.06 -20.24 -1.56
CA LEU A 91 7.51 -20.41 -1.75
C LEU A 91 7.89 -20.47 -3.22
N GLN A 92 7.11 -21.15 -4.05
CA GLN A 92 7.33 -21.18 -5.50
C GLN A 92 7.18 -19.77 -6.10
N GLN A 93 6.11 -19.06 -5.76
CA GLN A 93 5.90 -17.69 -6.24
C GLN A 93 7.01 -16.74 -5.81
N ILE A 94 7.47 -16.82 -4.56
CA ILE A 94 8.59 -16.02 -4.06
C ILE A 94 9.87 -16.38 -4.80
N ALA A 95 10.13 -17.67 -5.06
CA ALA A 95 11.30 -18.10 -5.84
C ALA A 95 11.29 -17.53 -7.26
N GLU A 96 10.12 -17.51 -7.92
CA GLU A 96 9.96 -16.88 -9.24
C GLU A 96 10.20 -15.37 -9.18
N LEU A 97 9.58 -14.66 -8.23
CA LEU A 97 9.72 -13.21 -8.08
C LEU A 97 11.18 -12.80 -7.80
N ARG A 98 11.90 -13.58 -7.00
CA ARG A 98 13.32 -13.34 -6.68
C ARG A 98 14.21 -13.28 -7.92
N THR A 99 13.86 -13.99 -9.00
CA THR A 99 14.63 -13.96 -10.26
C THR A 99 14.59 -12.59 -10.95
N SER A 100 13.66 -11.72 -10.56
CA SER A 100 13.54 -10.36 -11.10
C SER A 100 14.56 -9.39 -10.51
N PHE A 101 15.39 -9.84 -9.56
CA PHE A 101 16.40 -9.05 -8.88
C PHE A 101 17.81 -9.60 -9.17
N GLU A 102 18.78 -8.71 -9.29
CA GLU A 102 20.20 -9.07 -9.35
C GLU A 102 20.68 -9.65 -8.00
N SER A 103 20.08 -9.22 -6.89
CA SER A 103 20.25 -9.86 -5.57
C SER A 103 19.02 -9.73 -4.70
N PHE A 104 18.67 -10.81 -3.99
CA PHE A 104 17.61 -10.84 -3.01
C PHE A 104 18.09 -11.45 -1.70
N GLN A 105 17.78 -10.83 -0.57
CA GLN A 105 17.96 -11.39 0.77
C GLN A 105 16.73 -11.13 1.62
N ILE A 106 16.44 -12.04 2.55
CA ILE A 106 15.43 -11.84 3.59
C ILE A 106 16.09 -12.08 4.94
N ILE A 107 15.84 -11.22 5.93
CA ILE A 107 16.44 -11.30 7.26
C ILE A 107 15.32 -11.23 8.30
N PRO A 108 15.33 -12.11 9.33
CA PRO A 108 14.39 -12.01 10.42
C PRO A 108 14.77 -10.84 11.33
N ILE A 109 13.79 -10.03 11.72
CA ILE A 109 13.96 -8.95 12.69
C ILE A 109 13.02 -9.13 13.88
N SER A 110 13.29 -8.47 15.00
CA SER A 110 12.34 -8.45 16.11
C SER A 110 11.17 -7.52 15.80
N ARG A 111 10.03 -7.71 16.47
CA ARG A 111 8.87 -6.84 16.29
C ARG A 111 9.17 -5.40 16.73
N GLU A 112 10.04 -5.23 17.72
CA GLU A 112 10.53 -3.93 18.18
C GLU A 112 11.43 -3.23 17.15
N GLU A 113 12.01 -3.98 16.20
CA GLU A 113 12.78 -3.42 15.08
C GLU A 113 11.88 -3.09 13.88
N ASN A 114 10.72 -3.74 13.75
CA ASN A 114 9.76 -3.54 12.65
C ASN A 114 8.79 -2.36 12.88
N VAL A 115 9.24 -1.31 13.58
CA VAL A 115 8.39 -0.20 14.04
C VAL A 115 7.66 0.50 12.89
N LYS A 116 8.30 0.64 11.73
CA LYS A 116 7.70 1.37 10.59
C LYS A 116 6.44 0.66 10.07
N ALA A 117 6.50 -0.67 9.92
CA ALA A 117 5.34 -1.46 9.50
C ALA A 117 4.25 -1.47 10.59
N ASP A 118 4.61 -1.62 11.87
CA ASP A 118 3.64 -1.60 12.99
C ASP A 118 2.92 -0.24 13.13
N CYS A 119 3.63 0.89 12.92
CA CYS A 119 3.02 2.22 12.88
C CYS A 119 1.96 2.34 11.77
N LEU A 120 2.26 1.81 10.59
CA LEU A 120 1.35 1.80 9.45
C LEU A 120 0.12 0.92 9.71
N SER A 121 0.33 -0.23 10.36
CA SER A 121 -0.73 -1.16 10.76
C SER A 121 -1.74 -0.51 11.69
N ARG A 122 -1.24 0.29 12.65
CA ARG A 122 -2.07 1.04 13.59
C ARG A 122 -2.88 2.12 12.91
N LEU A 123 -2.29 2.83 11.94
CA LEU A 123 -3.00 3.82 11.13
C LEU A 123 -4.12 3.13 10.31
N ALA A 124 -3.82 2.01 9.67
CA ALA A 124 -4.78 1.25 8.89
C ALA A 124 -5.92 0.69 9.77
N SER A 125 -5.60 0.19 10.96
CA SER A 125 -6.60 -0.34 11.89
C SER A 125 -7.55 0.72 12.46
N ALA A 126 -7.10 1.98 12.54
CA ALA A 126 -7.92 3.08 13.05
C ALA A 126 -9.03 3.55 12.09
N LEU A 127 -9.08 3.03 10.86
CA LEU A 127 -9.95 3.53 9.81
C LEU A 127 -10.97 2.47 9.36
N GLU A 128 -12.23 2.86 9.29
CA GLU A 128 -13.30 2.04 8.70
C GLU A 128 -13.44 2.29 7.19
N ASP A 129 -13.86 1.25 6.47
CA ASP A 129 -14.10 1.18 5.02
C ASP A 129 -13.02 1.79 4.10
N PHE A 130 -12.05 0.95 3.70
CA PHE A 130 -10.97 1.33 2.78
C PHE A 130 -11.35 1.33 1.30
N ARG A 131 -12.51 0.78 0.92
CA ARG A 131 -12.79 0.46 -0.50
C ARG A 131 -12.96 1.69 -1.38
N THR A 132 -13.30 2.83 -0.79
CA THR A 132 -13.62 4.08 -1.49
C THR A 132 -12.71 5.23 -1.07
N ARG A 133 -11.71 4.98 -0.21
CA ARG A 133 -10.89 6.01 0.42
C ARG A 133 -9.47 5.99 -0.14
N HIS A 134 -8.98 7.16 -0.52
CA HIS A 134 -7.57 7.41 -0.80
C HIS A 134 -7.02 8.30 0.31
N ILE A 135 -5.96 7.85 0.97
CA ILE A 135 -5.33 8.56 2.08
C ILE A 135 -3.91 8.92 1.67
N THR A 136 -3.55 10.19 1.84
CA THR A 136 -2.21 10.70 1.59
C THR A 136 -1.82 11.56 2.78
N ILE A 137 -0.66 11.28 3.37
CA ILE A 137 -0.09 12.11 4.42
C ILE A 137 0.88 13.09 3.74
N GLN A 138 0.75 14.39 4.01
CA GLN A 138 1.61 15.43 3.46
C GLN A 138 2.31 16.21 4.57
N TYR A 139 3.60 16.45 4.40
CA TYR A 139 4.41 17.23 5.34
C TYR A 139 4.42 18.71 4.91
N LEU A 140 3.98 19.60 5.80
CA LEU A 140 4.09 21.05 5.61
C LEU A 140 5.28 21.57 6.40
N PRO A 141 6.38 21.99 5.75
CA PRO A 141 7.57 22.45 6.45
C PRO A 141 7.36 23.81 7.13
N ASN A 142 6.52 24.68 6.57
CA ASN A 142 6.27 26.03 7.08
C ASN A 142 4.79 26.44 6.93
N PRO A 143 4.27 27.32 7.80
CA PRO A 143 2.97 27.96 7.59
C PRO A 143 2.90 28.66 6.24
N GLY A 144 1.77 28.50 5.54
CA GLY A 144 1.54 29.12 4.23
C GLY A 144 2.18 28.38 3.04
N THR A 145 2.83 27.24 3.25
CA THR A 145 3.34 26.40 2.14
C THR A 145 2.17 25.88 1.30
N THR A 146 2.19 26.15 0.00
CA THR A 146 1.25 25.54 -0.94
C THR A 146 1.59 24.08 -1.13
N LEU A 147 0.68 23.19 -0.76
CA LEU A 147 0.80 21.76 -1.01
C LEU A 147 0.60 21.47 -2.50
N THR A 148 1.57 20.80 -3.11
CA THR A 148 1.41 20.28 -4.47
C THR A 148 0.92 18.84 -4.37
N ILE A 149 -0.30 18.58 -4.83
CA ILE A 149 -0.80 17.21 -4.93
C ILE A 149 -0.05 16.56 -6.10
N GLN A 150 0.87 15.63 -5.82
CA GLN A 150 1.37 14.71 -6.85
C GLN A 150 0.21 13.81 -7.26
N ALA A 151 -0.54 14.25 -8.28
CA ALA A 151 -1.64 13.49 -8.82
C ALA A 151 -1.11 12.17 -9.38
N ILE A 152 -1.64 11.07 -8.86
CA ILE A 152 -1.48 9.74 -9.45
C ILE A 152 -1.91 9.85 -10.92
N SER A 153 -1.01 9.48 -11.82
CA SER A 153 -1.12 9.67 -13.27
C SER A 153 -2.13 8.73 -13.93
N SER A 154 -3.38 8.67 -13.45
CA SER A 154 -4.46 8.02 -14.20
C SER A 154 -5.13 9.05 -15.09
N THR A 155 -5.11 8.80 -16.39
CA THR A 155 -5.69 9.65 -17.44
C THR A 155 -7.22 9.77 -17.39
N THR A 156 -7.88 9.09 -16.45
CA THR A 156 -9.32 9.18 -16.18
C THR A 156 -9.63 8.80 -14.73
N ASP A 157 -9.69 9.76 -13.80
CA ASP A 157 -10.23 9.57 -12.45
C ASP A 157 -11.54 10.35 -12.23
N TRP A 158 -12.09 10.32 -11.00
CA TRP A 158 -13.33 11.04 -10.65
C TRP A 158 -13.26 12.56 -10.90
N ARG A 159 -12.05 13.13 -11.00
CA ARG A 159 -11.83 14.55 -11.28
C ARG A 159 -11.97 14.85 -12.75
N THR A 160 -11.75 13.89 -13.65
CA THR A 160 -11.85 14.08 -15.11
C THR A 160 -13.10 14.86 -15.52
N PRO A 161 -14.34 14.46 -15.17
CA PRO A 161 -15.53 15.22 -15.54
C PRO A 161 -15.59 16.61 -14.90
N ILE A 162 -14.95 16.81 -13.74
CA ILE A 162 -14.89 18.11 -13.04
C ILE A 162 -13.89 19.04 -13.73
N VAL A 163 -12.71 18.53 -14.08
CA VAL A 163 -11.68 19.25 -14.83
C VAL A 163 -12.21 19.63 -16.20
N GLU A 164 -12.87 18.71 -16.91
CA GLU A 164 -13.50 19.01 -18.20
C GLU A 164 -14.59 20.08 -18.10
N TRP A 165 -15.42 20.07 -17.04
CA TRP A 165 -16.38 21.15 -16.80
C TRP A 165 -15.67 22.49 -16.51
N LEU A 166 -14.64 22.50 -15.66
CA LEU A 166 -13.87 23.71 -15.34
C LEU A 166 -13.18 24.31 -16.57
N GLU A 167 -12.65 23.47 -17.46
CA GLU A 167 -11.92 23.91 -18.65
C GLU A 167 -12.84 24.25 -19.83
N LYS A 168 -13.92 23.48 -20.04
CA LYS A 168 -14.75 23.52 -21.26
C LYS A 168 -16.17 24.04 -21.02
N GLY A 169 -16.58 24.27 -19.77
CA GLY A 169 -17.93 24.73 -19.41
C GLY A 169 -19.04 23.71 -19.67
N SER A 170 -18.71 22.43 -19.85
CA SER A 170 -19.64 21.35 -20.23
C SER A 170 -20.32 20.71 -19.03
N LEU A 171 -21.66 20.54 -19.07
CA LEU A 171 -22.50 19.99 -18.00
C LEU A 171 -21.88 18.75 -17.31
N LEU A 172 -21.65 18.84 -15.99
CA LEU A 172 -21.22 17.71 -15.17
C LEU A 172 -22.35 16.69 -15.07
N ILE A 173 -22.14 15.47 -15.58
CA ILE A 173 -23.08 14.35 -15.40
C ILE A 173 -22.47 13.35 -14.43
N ILE A 174 -23.11 13.16 -13.28
CA ILE A 174 -22.71 12.20 -12.26
C ILE A 174 -23.84 11.17 -12.12
N ASN A 175 -23.52 9.87 -12.28
CA ASN A 175 -24.49 8.78 -12.21
C ASN A 175 -25.72 8.96 -13.12
N GLY A 176 -25.51 9.51 -14.32
CA GLY A 176 -26.58 9.74 -15.30
C GLY A 176 -27.50 10.93 -15.00
N LYS A 177 -27.17 11.76 -14.00
CA LYS A 177 -27.90 13.00 -13.68
C LYS A 177 -27.00 14.22 -13.87
N PRO A 178 -27.51 15.31 -14.47
CA PRO A 178 -26.86 16.61 -14.40
C PRO A 178 -26.65 17.02 -12.94
N LEU A 179 -25.41 17.37 -12.59
CA LEU A 179 -25.13 18.05 -11.33
C LEU A 179 -25.33 19.55 -11.57
N ASP A 180 -26.40 20.10 -10.99
CA ASP A 180 -26.60 21.54 -10.94
C ASP A 180 -25.71 22.14 -9.85
N LEU A 181 -24.68 22.86 -10.27
CA LEU A 181 -23.76 23.61 -9.40
C LEU A 181 -24.03 25.12 -9.45
N SER A 182 -25.20 25.54 -9.94
CA SER A 182 -25.57 26.96 -9.87
C SER A 182 -25.48 27.41 -8.41
N PRO A 183 -24.79 28.54 -8.14
CA PRO A 183 -24.73 29.05 -6.78
C PRO A 183 -26.18 29.30 -6.32
N GLU A 184 -26.55 28.68 -5.20
CA GLU A 184 -27.78 29.04 -4.49
C GLU A 184 -27.84 30.58 -4.42
N PRO A 185 -28.96 31.20 -4.83
CA PRO A 185 -29.05 32.65 -4.85
C PRO A 185 -28.70 33.17 -3.46
N PHE A 186 -27.73 34.09 -3.42
CA PHE A 186 -27.31 34.71 -2.18
C PHE A 186 -28.53 35.33 -1.53
N ASP A 187 -28.97 34.78 -0.39
CA ASP A 187 -30.11 35.32 0.33
C ASP A 187 -29.72 36.67 0.92
N SER A 188 -30.17 37.73 0.25
CA SER A 188 -29.92 39.11 0.64
C SER A 188 -30.82 39.60 1.78
N SER A 189 -31.57 38.72 2.45
CA SER A 189 -32.33 39.09 3.66
C SER A 189 -31.46 39.04 4.92
N TYR A 190 -30.51 39.97 5.04
CA TYR A 190 -29.95 40.43 6.31
C TYR A 190 -29.63 41.93 6.26
#